data_AF-A0A238V6S1-F1
#
_entry.id   AF-A0A238V6S1-F1
#
_cell.length_a   1.000
_cell.length_b   1.000
_cell.length_c   1.000
_cell.angle_alpha   90.00
_cell.angle_beta   90.00
_cell.angle_gamma   90.00
#
_symmetry.space_group_name_H-M   'P 1'
#
loop_
_entity.id
_entity.type
_entity.pdbx_description
1 polymer ?
#
loop_
_entity_poly.entity_id
_entity_poly.type
_entity_poly.pdbx_seq_one_letter_code
_entity_poly.pdbx_strand_id
1 'polypeptide(L)'
;MQVFDIIQMSPKEVFIAGQVEGDIMPGMWELRRNNEGVATLEVLGEAQIEAGRKGKLAPPRVAVCRGVVDKSRFDFTRDDVTLVRL
;
A
#
# COMPACT_ATOMS: atom_id res chain seq x y z
N MET A 1 5.52 4.44 3.15
CA MET A 1 5.46 3.68 1.88
C MET A 1 4.79 4.56 0.84
N GLN A 2 5.44 4.79 -0.30
CA GLN A 2 4.80 5.37 -1.48
C GLN A 2 3.91 4.32 -2.12
N VAL A 3 2.63 4.61 -2.32
CA VAL A 3 1.65 3.67 -2.87
C VAL A 3 1.49 3.92 -4.37
N PHE A 4 1.56 2.84 -5.14
CA PHE A 4 1.38 2.86 -6.60
C PHE A 4 0.06 2.22 -7.02
N ASP A 5 -0.44 1.26 -6.25
CA ASP A 5 -1.72 0.63 -6.52
C ASP A 5 -2.36 0.06 -5.25
N ILE A 6 -3.67 -0.08 -5.30
CA ILE A 6 -4.51 -0.64 -4.26
C ILE A 6 -5.36 -1.73 -4.90
N ILE A 7 -5.26 -2.95 -4.38
CA ILE A 7 -5.92 -4.13 -4.95
C ILE A 7 -6.86 -4.69 -3.90
N GLN A 8 -8.17 -4.55 -4.12
CA GLN A 8 -9.19 -5.10 -3.23
C GLN A 8 -9.29 -6.62 -3.48
N MET A 9 -8.89 -7.43 -2.50
CA MET A 9 -8.93 -8.89 -2.61
C MET A 9 -10.28 -9.45 -2.13
N SER A 10 -10.83 -8.87 -1.07
CA SER A 10 -12.15 -9.19 -0.52
C SER A 10 -12.73 -7.98 0.20
N PRO A 11 -13.98 -7.97 0.69
CA PRO A 11 -14.53 -6.81 1.41
C PRO A 11 -13.76 -6.34 2.66
N LYS A 12 -12.83 -7.15 3.19
CA LYS A 12 -12.02 -6.81 4.38
C LYS A 12 -10.53 -6.92 4.16
N GLU A 13 -10.09 -7.35 2.98
CA GLU A 13 -8.69 -7.58 2.68
C GLU A 13 -8.30 -6.78 1.44
N VAL A 14 -7.22 -6.01 1.59
CA VAL A 14 -6.69 -5.14 0.56
C VAL A 14 -5.17 -5.28 0.51
N PHE A 15 -4.64 -5.35 -0.69
CA PHE A 15 -3.21 -5.35 -0.92
C PHE A 15 -2.79 -3.95 -1.36
N ILE A 16 -1.75 -3.42 -0.72
CA ILE A 16 -1.20 -2.11 -1.02
C ILE A 16 0.16 -2.31 -1.69
N ALA A 17 0.26 -2.00 -2.98
CA ALA A 17 1.49 -2.13 -3.75
C ALA A 17 2.23 -0.79 -3.78
N GLY A 18 3.55 -0.82 -3.58
CA GLY A 18 4.30 0.41 -3.46
C GLY A 18 5.77 0.24 -3.19
N GLN A 19 6.44 1.37 -2.96
CA GLN A 19 7.84 1.42 -2.55
C GLN A 19 7.93 1.85 -1.09
N VAL A 20 8.72 1.13 -0.30
CA VAL A 20 8.93 1.46 1.11
C VAL A 20 10.41 1.34 1.44
N GLU A 21 10.90 2.32 2.17
CA GLU A 21 12.21 2.27 2.81
C GLU A 21 12.06 1.57 4.17
N GLY A 22 12.88 0.55 4.43
CA GLY A 22 12.78 -0.27 5.63
C GLY A 22 11.70 -1.35 5.55
N ASP A 23 11.36 -1.95 6.70
CA ASP A 23 10.49 -3.12 6.76
C ASP A 23 9.00 -2.79 6.84
N ILE A 24 8.18 -3.64 6.22
CA ILE A 24 6.71 -3.61 6.40
C ILE A 24 6.39 -4.35 7.70
N MET A 25 6.20 -3.59 8.76
CA MET A 25 5.86 -4.10 10.09
C MET A 25 4.35 -4.21 10.29
N PRO A 26 3.85 -5.31 10.89
CA PRO A 26 2.44 -5.41 11.26
C PRO A 26 2.00 -4.29 12.22
N GLY A 27 0.73 -3.89 12.12
CA GLY A 27 0.13 -2.87 12.99
C GLY A 27 -0.78 -1.90 12.25
N MET A 28 -1.20 -0.83 12.91
CA MET A 28 -2.09 0.18 12.32
C MET A 28 -1.30 1.19 11.50
N TRP A 29 -1.72 1.39 10.27
CA TRP A 29 -1.15 2.36 9.34
C TRP A 29 -2.26 3.22 8.76
N GLU A 30 -1.96 4.47 8.50
CA GLU A 30 -2.84 5.44 7.88
C GLU A 30 -2.51 5.53 6.39
N LEU A 31 -3.53 5.31 5.56
CA LEU A 31 -3.49 5.59 4.14
C LEU A 31 -3.82 7.07 3.95
N ARG A 32 -2.92 7.78 3.29
CA ARG A 32 -3.04 9.21 2.99
C ARG A 32 -3.08 9.46 1.50
N ARG A 33 -3.83 10.47 1.12
CA ARG A 33 -3.88 11.03 -0.24
C ARG A 33 -3.57 12.52 -0.13
N ASN A 34 -2.53 13.00 -0.78
CA ASN A 34 -2.07 14.40 -0.70
C ASN A 34 -1.90 14.85 0.77
N ASN A 35 -1.32 13.97 1.60
CA ASN A 35 -1.11 14.12 3.04
C ASN A 35 -2.40 14.18 3.91
N GLU A 36 -3.58 13.95 3.33
CA GLU A 36 -4.86 13.82 4.04
C GLU A 36 -5.11 12.34 4.38
N GLY A 37 -5.38 12.01 5.65
CA GLY A 37 -5.75 10.66 6.09
C GLY A 37 -7.12 10.26 5.53
N VAL A 38 -7.17 9.21 4.70
CA VAL A 38 -8.39 8.77 4.02
C VAL A 38 -8.89 7.40 4.49
N ALA A 39 -8.02 6.59 5.09
CA ALA A 39 -8.38 5.31 5.70
C ALA A 39 -7.32 4.89 6.74
N THR A 40 -7.72 4.06 7.70
CA THR A 40 -6.80 3.35 8.59
C THR A 40 -6.87 1.86 8.29
N LEU A 41 -5.71 1.22 8.12
CA LEU A 41 -5.57 -0.18 7.75
C LEU A 41 -4.72 -0.91 8.78
N GLU A 42 -5.09 -2.15 9.09
CA GLU A 42 -4.24 -3.06 9.85
C GLU A 42 -3.31 -3.79 8.88
N VAL A 43 -2.04 -3.41 8.83
CA VAL A 43 -1.00 -4.14 8.09
C VAL A 43 -0.73 -5.45 8.81
N LEU A 44 -0.85 -6.56 8.09
CA LEU A 44 -0.58 -7.92 8.59
C LEU A 44 0.85 -8.36 8.30
N GLY A 45 1.50 -7.77 7.29
CA GLY A 45 2.85 -8.06 6.87
C GLY A 45 3.06 -7.80 5.38
N GLU A 46 4.14 -8.35 4.84
CA GLU A 46 4.49 -8.27 3.42
C GLU A 46 4.15 -9.58 2.69
N ALA A 47 3.54 -9.47 1.51
CA ALA A 47 3.42 -10.60 0.59
C ALA A 47 4.75 -10.80 -0.14
N GLN A 48 5.26 -12.05 -0.14
CA GLN A 48 6.40 -12.40 -0.99
C GLN A 48 5.94 -12.49 -2.45
N ILE A 49 6.35 -11.52 -3.25
CA ILE A 49 6.13 -11.54 -4.70
C ILE A 49 7.42 -12.00 -5.36
N GLU A 50 7.34 -12.99 -6.25
CA GLU A 50 8.48 -13.36 -7.08
C GLU A 50 8.87 -12.15 -7.94
N ALA A 51 10.04 -11.58 -7.68
CA ALA A 51 10.56 -10.45 -8.43
C ALA A 51 10.81 -10.87 -9.89
N GLY A 52 9.97 -10.40 -10.81
CA GLY A 52 10.23 -10.51 -12.24
C GLY A 52 11.55 -9.79 -12.58
N ARG A 53 12.54 -10.53 -13.09
CA ARG A 53 13.86 -10.02 -13.49
C ARG A 53 13.75 -9.05 -14.68
N LYS A 54 13.41 -7.78 -14.45
CA LYS A 54 13.61 -6.71 -15.44
C LYS A 54 13.88 -5.36 -14.78
N GLY A 55 15.15 -4.96 -14.76
CA GLY A 55 15.57 -3.56 -14.59
C GLY A 55 16.22 -3.20 -13.25
N LYS A 56 16.95 -2.08 -13.24
CA LYS A 56 17.76 -1.55 -12.13
C LYS A 56 16.95 -0.98 -10.95
N LEU A 57 15.62 -1.11 -10.97
CA LEU A 57 14.72 -0.60 -9.92
C LEU A 57 14.26 -1.77 -9.05
N ALA A 58 14.27 -1.57 -7.73
CA ALA A 58 13.71 -2.55 -6.81
C ALA A 58 12.24 -2.80 -7.18
N PRO A 59 11.78 -4.07 -7.23
CA PRO A 59 10.39 -4.36 -7.53
C PRO A 59 9.48 -3.73 -6.46
N PRO A 60 8.25 -3.33 -6.82
CA PRO A 60 7.25 -2.92 -5.84
C PRO A 60 7.04 -4.02 -4.79
N ARG A 61 6.90 -3.60 -3.54
CA ARG A 61 6.56 -4.46 -2.41
C ARG A 61 5.07 -4.38 -2.15
N VAL A 62 4.48 -5.44 -1.63
CA VAL A 62 3.03 -5.50 -1.35
C VAL A 62 2.82 -5.71 0.14
N ALA A 63 2.16 -4.75 0.78
CA ALA A 63 1.63 -4.91 2.12
C ALA A 63 0.28 -5.62 2.05
N VAL A 64 0.11 -6.65 2.87
CA VAL A 64 -1.18 -7.30 3.11
C VAL A 64 -1.88 -6.56 4.24
N CYS A 65 -3.06 -6.03 3.97
CA CYS A 65 -3.79 -5.19 4.91
C CYS A 65 -5.21 -5.71 5.13
N ARG A 66 -5.70 -5.54 6.36
CA ARG A 66 -7.12 -5.65 6.69
C ARG A 66 -7.74 -4.25 6.78
N GLY A 67 -8.87 -4.07 6.10
CA GLY A 67 -9.61 -2.81 6.07
C GLY A 67 -10.39 -2.63 4.77
N VAL A 68 -11.04 -1.48 4.66
CA VAL A 68 -11.83 -1.08 3.49
C VAL A 68 -11.18 0.15 2.89
N VAL A 69 -10.92 0.12 1.57
CA VAL A 69 -10.42 1.28 0.83
C VAL A 69 -11.31 1.50 -0.38
N ASP A 70 -11.85 2.70 -0.50
CA ASP A 70 -12.52 3.11 -1.72
C ASP A 70 -11.48 3.58 -2.75
N LYS A 71 -11.03 2.65 -3.60
CA LYS A 71 -10.04 2.92 -4.65
C LYS A 71 -10.48 4.03 -5.61
N SER A 72 -11.78 4.27 -5.77
CA SER A 72 -12.28 5.32 -6.69
C SER A 72 -11.90 6.74 -6.26
N ARG A 73 -11.46 6.92 -5.01
CA ARG A 73 -11.01 8.21 -4.45
C ARG A 73 -9.59 8.61 -4.86
N PHE A 74 -8.87 7.76 -5.59
CA PHE A 74 -7.46 7.97 -5.92
C PHE A 74 -7.23 8.07 -7.44
N ASP A 75 -6.49 9.09 -7.85
CA ASP A 75 -5.87 9.18 -9.16
C ASP A 75 -4.35 9.04 -8.98
N PHE A 76 -3.81 7.82 -9.09
CA PHE A 76 -2.38 7.53 -8.88
C PHE A 76 -1.44 8.24 -9.87
N THR A 77 -1.96 8.93 -10.90
CA THR A 77 -1.16 9.76 -11.80
C THR A 77 -0.98 11.20 -11.30
N ARG A 78 -1.81 11.64 -10.35
CA ARG A 78 -1.84 13.02 -9.83
C ARG A 78 -1.70 13.11 -8.33
N ASP A 79 -2.26 12.13 -7.62
CA ASP A 79 -2.27 12.10 -6.17
C ASP A 79 -0.94 11.55 -5.63
N ASP A 80 -0.46 12.20 -4.58
CA ASP A 80 0.57 11.62 -3.73
C ASP A 80 -0.10 10.69 -2.71
N VAL A 81 0.01 9.38 -2.94
CA VAL A 81 -0.61 8.37 -2.08
C VAL A 81 0.46 7.70 -1.23
N THR A 82 0.32 7.79 0.09
CA THR A 82 1.28 7.21 1.04
C THR A 82 0.58 6.36 2.08
N LEU A 83 1.25 5.29 2.52
CA LEU A 83 0.87 4.49 3.67
C LEU A 83 1.91 4.72 4.77
N VAL A 84 1.47 5.24 5.90
CA VAL A 84 2.33 5.69 7.01
C VAL A 84 1.94 4.97 8.28
N ARG A 85 2.92 4.49 9.05
CA ARG A 85 2.67 3.86 10.34
C ARG A 85 2.13 4.89 11.34
N LEU A 86 1.08 4.53 12.07
CA LEU A 86 0.55 5.33 13.19
C LEU A 86 1.41 5.23 14.43
#